data_AF-A0A2W6DQ44-F1
#
_entry.id   AF-A0A2W6DQ44-F1
#
_cell.length_a   1.000
_cell.length_b   1.000
_cell.length_c   1.000
_cell.angle_alpha   90.00
_cell.angle_beta   90.00
_cell.angle_gamma   90.00
#
_symmetry.space_group_name_H-M   'P 1'
#
loop_
_entity.id
_entity.type
_entity.pdbx_description
1 polymer ?
#
loop_
_entity_poly.entity_id
_entity_poly.type
_entity_poly.pdbx_seq_one_letter_code
_entity_poly.pdbx_strand_id
1 'polypeptide(L)'
;MLLAIIFTMRQLRQADRGKDFSSLLVLFEGVHGSEAYDVRKRVTALAGRPLSGLTAVEQNDARVTTDFFQRTGFLVRHKFVRKSTALDLYSGLIIEMWGYLETFVVDTRVAKSLQNYAQEFEWLKNEAIRFRQKRYS
;
A
#
# COMPACT_ATOMS: atom_id res chain seq x y z
N MET A 1 38.94 -8.48 16.82
CA MET A 1 38.05 -7.40 16.33
C MET A 1 37.29 -7.76 15.04
N LEU A 2 37.94 -8.23 13.96
CA LEU A 2 37.27 -8.56 12.68
C LEU A 2 36.11 -9.57 12.79
N LEU A 3 36.26 -10.62 13.62
CA LEU A 3 35.20 -11.61 13.87
C LEU A 3 33.96 -11.02 14.56
N ALA A 4 34.14 -10.06 15.46
CA ALA A 4 33.04 -9.36 16.12
C ALA A 4 32.28 -8.48 15.11
N ILE A 5 32.98 -7.79 14.20
CA ILE A 5 32.35 -7.00 13.13
C ILE A 5 31.56 -7.91 12.17
N ILE A 6 32.10 -9.07 11.78
CA ILE A 6 31.39 -10.04 10.92
C ILE A 6 30.16 -10.61 11.64
N PHE A 7 30.28 -10.93 12.93
CA PHE A 7 29.17 -11.43 13.74
C PHE A 7 28.08 -10.37 13.93
N THR A 8 28.43 -9.13 14.27
CA THR A 8 27.50 -8.00 14.34
C THR A 8 26.85 -7.72 12.99
N MET A 9 27.60 -7.78 11.88
CA MET A 9 27.03 -7.67 10.53
C MET A 9 26.06 -8.82 10.21
N ARG A 10 26.31 -10.04 10.69
CA ARG A 10 25.39 -11.17 10.55
C ARG A 10 24.12 -10.97 11.39
N GLN A 11 24.25 -10.50 12.63
CA GLN A 11 23.13 -10.20 13.51
C GLN A 11 22.26 -9.06 12.96
N LEU A 12 22.88 -8.00 12.44
CA LEU A 12 22.19 -6.89 11.76
C LEU A 12 21.44 -7.40 10.52
N ARG A 13 22.08 -8.22 9.68
CA ARG A 13 21.42 -8.82 8.51
C ARG A 13 20.28 -9.76 8.88
N GLN A 14 20.37 -10.50 9.99
CA GLN A 14 19.29 -11.36 10.47
C GLN A 14 18.14 -10.54 11.06
N ALA A 15 18.43 -9.49 11.81
CA ALA A 15 17.44 -8.55 12.33
C ALA A 15 16.71 -7.81 11.19
N ASP A 16 17.45 -7.38 10.16
CA ASP A 16 16.88 -6.76 8.97
C ASP A 16 15.98 -7.75 8.21
N ARG A 17 16.39 -9.02 8.05
CA ARG A 17 15.54 -10.06 7.44
C ARG A 17 14.31 -10.39 8.28
N GLY A 18 14.44 -10.41 9.61
CA GLY A 18 13.32 -10.68 10.52
C GLY A 18 12.27 -9.58 10.47
N LYS A 19 12.70 -8.31 10.41
CA LYS A 19 11.84 -7.14 10.21
C LYS A 19 11.19 -7.12 8.82
N ASP A 20 11.94 -7.48 7.78
CA ASP A 20 11.41 -7.63 6.42
C ASP A 20 10.31 -8.70 6.39
N PHE A 21 10.53 -9.86 7.03
CA PHE A 21 9.57 -10.96 7.03
C PHE A 21 8.28 -10.66 7.81
N SER A 22 8.38 -10.06 9.00
CA SER A 22 7.18 -9.68 9.78
C SER A 22 6.36 -8.61 9.06
N SER A 23 7.02 -7.62 8.46
CA SER A 23 6.34 -6.58 7.68
C SER A 23 5.69 -7.15 6.42
N LEU A 24 6.33 -8.13 5.77
CA LEU A 24 5.75 -8.85 4.64
C LEU A 24 4.57 -9.74 5.04
N LEU A 25 4.59 -10.36 6.21
CA LEU A 25 3.44 -11.11 6.73
C LEU A 25 2.23 -10.21 6.96
N VAL A 26 2.43 -9.03 7.55
CA VAL A 26 1.34 -8.05 7.75
C VAL A 26 0.77 -7.58 6.41
N LEU A 27 1.62 -7.34 5.40
CA LEU A 27 1.16 -7.02 4.06
C LEU A 27 0.44 -8.20 3.41
N PHE A 28 0.95 -9.41 3.59
CA PHE A 28 0.35 -10.63 3.06
C PHE A 28 -1.05 -10.84 3.65
N GLU A 29 -1.21 -10.74 4.97
CA GLU A 29 -2.52 -10.86 5.63
C GLU A 29 -3.46 -9.72 5.23
N GLY A 30 -2.96 -8.48 5.14
CA GLY A 30 -3.76 -7.34 4.69
C GLY A 30 -4.19 -7.41 3.22
N VAL A 31 -3.45 -8.13 2.37
CA VAL A 31 -3.86 -8.40 1.00
C VAL A 31 -4.72 -9.67 0.91
N HIS A 32 -4.33 -10.77 1.53
CA HIS A 32 -4.91 -12.08 1.28
C HIS A 32 -5.90 -12.55 2.35
N GLY A 33 -6.08 -11.81 3.45
CA GLY A 33 -7.14 -12.06 4.42
C GLY A 33 -8.53 -11.98 3.78
N SER A 34 -9.42 -12.91 4.16
CA SER A 34 -10.77 -13.03 3.58
C SER A 34 -11.57 -11.73 3.71
N GLU A 35 -11.55 -11.11 4.89
CA GLU A 35 -12.23 -9.84 5.13
C GLU A 35 -11.66 -8.72 4.26
N ALA A 36 -10.34 -8.63 4.14
CA ALA A 36 -9.69 -7.63 3.31
C ALA A 36 -10.00 -7.83 1.81
N TYR A 37 -10.08 -9.09 1.37
CA TYR A 37 -10.50 -9.42 0.02
C TYR A 37 -11.94 -8.99 -0.26
N ASP A 38 -12.87 -9.28 0.64
CA ASP A 38 -14.29 -8.92 0.48
C ASP A 38 -14.49 -7.40 0.46
N VAL A 39 -13.78 -6.66 1.33
CA VAL A 39 -13.79 -5.19 1.34
C VAL A 39 -13.29 -4.66 -0.01
N ARG A 40 -12.15 -5.13 -0.51
CA ARG A 40 -11.63 -4.67 -1.81
C ARG A 40 -12.55 -5.02 -2.97
N LYS A 41 -13.19 -6.20 -2.93
CA LYS A 41 -14.17 -6.59 -3.96
C LYS A 41 -15.33 -5.57 -4.01
N ARG A 42 -15.83 -5.12 -2.86
CA ARG A 42 -16.86 -4.06 -2.81
C ARG A 42 -16.36 -2.71 -3.31
N VAL A 43 -15.10 -2.37 -3.02
CA VAL A 43 -14.46 -1.13 -3.51
C VAL A 43 -14.40 -1.06 -5.03
N THR A 44 -14.34 -2.19 -5.75
CA THR A 44 -14.33 -2.16 -7.23
C THR A 44 -15.57 -1.49 -7.82
N ALA A 45 -16.72 -1.56 -7.14
CA ALA A 45 -17.97 -0.92 -7.55
C ALA A 45 -18.02 0.60 -7.29
N LEU A 46 -16.96 1.17 -6.71
CA LEU A 46 -16.86 2.60 -6.37
C LEU A 46 -16.16 3.43 -7.46
N ALA A 47 -15.59 2.77 -8.47
CA ALA A 47 -14.82 3.41 -9.52
C ALA A 47 -15.55 4.61 -10.15
N GLY A 48 -14.94 5.79 -10.10
CA GLY A 48 -15.47 7.02 -10.70
C GLY A 48 -16.67 7.64 -9.98
N ARG A 49 -17.18 7.04 -8.90
CA ARG A 49 -18.31 7.60 -8.14
C ARG A 49 -17.84 8.71 -7.20
N PRO A 50 -18.53 9.87 -7.17
CA PRO A 50 -18.18 10.96 -6.27
C PRO A 50 -18.52 10.60 -4.81
N LEU A 51 -17.81 11.22 -3.86
CA LEU A 51 -18.00 11.00 -2.42
C LEU A 51 -19.45 11.22 -1.97
N SER A 52 -20.14 12.21 -2.54
CA SER A 52 -21.55 12.54 -2.24
C SER A 52 -22.53 11.44 -2.68
N GLY A 53 -22.14 10.58 -3.61
CA GLY A 53 -22.93 9.44 -4.11
C GLY A 53 -22.64 8.11 -3.41
N LEU A 54 -21.87 8.13 -2.32
CA LEU A 54 -21.50 6.94 -1.57
C LEU A 54 -22.29 6.84 -0.25
N THR A 55 -22.82 5.67 0.02
CA THR A 55 -23.38 5.32 1.34
C THR A 55 -22.29 5.31 2.42
N ALA A 56 -22.68 5.39 3.69
CA ALA A 56 -21.74 5.34 4.81
C ALA A 56 -20.88 4.07 4.81
N VAL A 57 -21.45 2.93 4.39
CA VAL A 57 -20.74 1.64 4.29
C VAL A 57 -19.69 1.71 3.20
N GLU A 58 -20.05 2.20 2.01
CA GLU A 58 -19.11 2.35 0.88
C GLU A 58 -17.98 3.33 1.21
N GLN A 59 -18.28 4.43 1.88
CA GLN A 59 -17.25 5.37 2.35
C GLN A 59 -16.30 4.71 3.36
N ASN A 60 -16.83 3.85 4.24
CA ASN A 60 -15.98 3.11 5.18
C ASN A 60 -15.09 2.09 4.47
N ASP A 61 -15.63 1.31 3.54
CA ASP A 61 -14.86 0.35 2.74
C ASP A 61 -13.75 1.05 1.94
N ALA A 62 -14.07 2.20 1.32
CA ALA A 62 -13.11 3.03 0.60
C ALA A 62 -12.00 3.56 1.52
N ARG A 63 -12.38 4.05 2.71
CA ARG A 63 -11.43 4.55 3.71
C ARG A 63 -10.51 3.44 4.21
N VAL A 64 -11.04 2.28 4.60
CA VAL A 64 -10.24 1.15 5.10
C VAL A 64 -9.23 0.69 4.05
N THR A 65 -9.66 0.58 2.79
CA THR A 65 -8.77 0.19 1.68
C THR A 65 -7.71 1.25 1.41
N THR A 66 -8.09 2.53 1.41
CA THR A 66 -7.15 3.66 1.28
C THR A 66 -6.11 3.66 2.40
N ASP A 67 -6.55 3.48 3.64
CA ASP A 67 -5.68 3.45 4.83
C ASP A 67 -4.70 2.27 4.79
N PHE A 68 -5.13 1.12 4.25
CA PHE A 68 -4.25 -0.03 4.02
C PHE A 68 -3.11 0.31 3.07
N PHE A 69 -3.40 0.88 1.89
CA PHE A 69 -2.36 1.24 0.94
C PHE A 69 -1.53 2.45 1.37
N GLN A 70 -2.11 3.40 2.12
CA GLN A 70 -1.38 4.48 2.77
C GLN A 70 -0.31 3.92 3.72
N ARG A 71 -0.67 2.98 4.60
CA ARG A 71 0.30 2.31 5.49
C ARG A 71 1.33 1.50 4.71
N THR A 72 0.91 0.82 3.65
CA THR A 72 1.82 0.07 2.77
C THR A 72 2.85 1.01 2.13
N GLY A 73 2.40 2.15 1.60
CA GLY A 73 3.26 3.18 1.01
C GLY A 73 4.29 3.69 2.02
N PHE A 74 3.85 4.00 3.24
CA PHE A 74 4.72 4.40 4.33
C PHE A 74 5.79 3.34 4.62
N LEU A 75 5.40 2.07 4.81
CA LEU A 75 6.35 0.98 5.11
C LEU A 75 7.38 0.81 4.00
N VAL A 76 6.97 0.92 2.74
CA VAL A 76 7.84 0.79 1.58
C VAL A 76 8.78 2.00 1.45
N ARG A 77 8.26 3.22 1.60
CA ARG A 77 9.03 4.46 1.48
C ARG A 77 10.12 4.58 2.54
N HIS A 78 9.80 4.17 3.76
CA HIS A 78 10.70 4.21 4.92
C HIS A 78 11.54 2.94 5.09
N LYS A 79 11.57 2.05 4.08
CA LYS A 79 12.43 0.86 4.01
C LYS A 79 12.16 -0.18 5.11
N PHE A 80 10.96 -0.19 5.69
CA PHE A 80 10.49 -1.30 6.53
C PHE A 80 10.13 -2.52 5.69
N VAL A 81 9.77 -2.29 4.43
CA VAL A 81 9.58 -3.32 3.41
C VAL A 81 10.42 -2.94 2.18
N ARG A 82 11.14 -3.91 1.63
CA ARG A 82 11.87 -3.71 0.37
C ARG A 82 10.91 -3.35 -0.75
N LYS A 83 11.13 -2.19 -1.37
CA LYS A 83 10.33 -1.69 -2.50
C LYS A 83 10.23 -2.69 -3.65
N SER A 84 11.34 -3.33 -4.04
CA SER A 84 11.32 -4.33 -5.11
C SER A 84 10.36 -5.48 -4.79
N THR A 85 10.43 -6.03 -3.58
CA THR A 85 9.57 -7.14 -3.14
C THR A 85 8.09 -6.73 -3.14
N ALA A 86 7.76 -5.57 -2.57
CA ALA A 86 6.39 -5.09 -2.55
C ALA A 86 5.82 -4.86 -3.97
N LEU A 87 6.61 -4.28 -4.87
CA LEU A 87 6.17 -3.98 -6.24
C LEU A 87 6.13 -5.23 -7.13
N ASP A 88 7.06 -6.17 -6.97
CA ASP A 88 7.03 -7.47 -7.65
C ASP A 88 5.72 -8.22 -7.33
N LEU A 89 5.29 -8.21 -6.07
CA LEU A 89 4.10 -8.93 -5.63
C LEU A 89 2.78 -8.18 -5.91
N TYR A 90 2.77 -6.86 -5.70
CA TYR A 90 1.50 -6.13 -5.57
C TYR A 90 1.33 -4.94 -6.52
N SER A 91 2.26 -4.69 -7.45
CA SER A 91 2.16 -3.52 -8.36
C SER A 91 0.85 -3.47 -9.14
N GLY A 92 0.33 -4.61 -9.62
CA GLY A 92 -0.98 -4.67 -10.29
C GLY A 92 -2.12 -4.21 -9.39
N LEU A 93 -2.22 -4.80 -8.21
CA LEU A 93 -3.27 -4.49 -7.23
C LEU A 93 -3.20 -3.03 -6.76
N ILE A 94 -2.00 -2.50 -6.51
CA ILE A 94 -1.80 -1.10 -6.09
C ILE A 94 -2.36 -0.13 -7.13
N ILE A 95 -2.04 -0.36 -8.41
CA ILE A 95 -2.50 0.49 -9.52
C ILE A 95 -4.01 0.41 -9.68
N GLU A 96 -4.54 -0.81 -9.66
CA GLU A 96 -5.97 -1.07 -9.81
C GLU A 96 -6.78 -0.40 -8.68
N MET A 97 -6.40 -0.62 -7.42
CA MET A 97 -7.09 -0.04 -6.28
C MET A 97 -7.02 1.48 -6.25
N TRP A 98 -5.91 2.07 -6.71
CA TRP A 98 -5.86 3.53 -6.89
C TRP A 98 -6.91 4.00 -7.89
N GLY A 99 -7.02 3.32 -9.04
CA GLY A 99 -8.02 3.65 -10.06
C GLY A 99 -9.46 3.63 -9.53
N TYR A 100 -9.78 2.71 -8.62
CA TYR A 100 -11.10 2.65 -7.99
C TYR A 100 -11.33 3.72 -6.91
N LEU A 101 -10.26 4.18 -6.26
CA LEU A 101 -10.33 5.07 -5.09
C LEU A 101 -9.97 6.53 -5.39
N GLU A 102 -9.44 6.83 -6.58
CA GLU A 102 -8.91 8.16 -6.93
C GLU A 102 -9.95 9.27 -6.71
N THR A 103 -11.17 9.10 -7.22
CA THR A 103 -12.27 10.06 -7.03
C THR A 103 -12.58 10.27 -5.54
N PHE A 104 -12.70 9.17 -4.78
CA PHE A 104 -12.94 9.23 -3.33
C PHE A 104 -11.84 10.00 -2.59
N VAL A 105 -10.57 9.74 -2.92
CA VAL A 105 -9.41 10.41 -2.31
C VAL A 105 -9.44 11.89 -2.61
N VAL A 106 -9.61 12.28 -3.88
CA VAL A 106 -9.63 13.68 -4.31
C VAL A 106 -10.78 14.44 -3.65
N ASP A 107 -12.00 13.88 -3.68
CA ASP A 107 -13.16 14.49 -3.04
C ASP A 107 -12.97 14.62 -1.53
N THR A 108 -12.36 13.63 -0.88
CA THR A 108 -12.07 13.67 0.56
C THR A 108 -11.05 14.78 0.89
N ARG A 109 -10.00 14.96 0.07
CA ARG A 109 -9.02 16.05 0.24
C ARG A 109 -9.70 17.41 0.20
N VAL A 110 -10.61 17.62 -0.77
CA VAL A 110 -11.36 18.87 -0.93
C VAL A 110 -12.34 19.06 0.24
N ALA A 111 -13.23 18.09 0.47
CA ALA A 111 -14.30 18.19 1.47
C ALA A 111 -13.79 18.37 2.90
N LYS A 112 -12.64 17.76 3.24
CA LYS A 112 -12.05 17.82 4.59
C LYS A 112 -10.85 18.77 4.69
N SER A 113 -10.48 19.46 3.61
CA SER A 113 -9.26 20.28 3.54
C SER A 113 -7.98 19.51 3.94
N LEU A 114 -7.91 18.22 3.61
CA LEU A 114 -6.81 17.32 3.98
C LEU A 114 -5.87 17.07 2.79
N GLN A 115 -5.04 18.05 2.43
CA GLN A 115 -4.19 17.96 1.23
C GLN A 115 -3.29 16.71 1.17
N ASN A 116 -2.85 16.21 2.33
CA ASN A 116 -1.96 15.04 2.41
C ASN A 116 -2.70 13.69 2.56
N TYR A 117 -4.03 13.67 2.49
CA TYR A 117 -4.79 12.42 2.59
C TYR A 117 -4.37 11.45 1.48
N ALA A 118 -4.04 10.21 1.85
CA ALA A 118 -3.58 9.16 0.94
C ALA A 118 -2.27 9.49 0.16
N GLN A 119 -1.45 10.43 0.62
CA GLN A 119 -0.21 10.82 -0.08
C GLN A 119 0.78 9.66 -0.27
N GLU A 120 0.89 8.76 0.70
CA GLU A 120 1.80 7.60 0.59
C GLU A 120 1.25 6.54 -0.37
N PHE A 121 -0.09 6.41 -0.45
CA PHE A 121 -0.72 5.57 -1.45
C PHE A 121 -0.48 6.14 -2.86
N GLU A 122 -0.65 7.44 -3.05
CA GLU A 122 -0.39 8.12 -4.33
C GLU A 122 1.06 7.93 -4.79
N TRP A 123 2.02 8.13 -3.87
CA TRP A 123 3.43 7.86 -4.10
C TRP A 123 3.66 6.39 -4.50
N LEU A 124 3.08 5.45 -3.75
CA LEU A 124 3.23 4.01 -3.99
C LEU A 124 2.67 3.60 -5.36
N LYS A 125 1.53 4.15 -5.77
CA LYS A 125 0.95 3.94 -7.10
C LYS A 125 1.88 4.43 -8.20
N ASN A 126 2.48 5.61 -8.04
CA ASN A 126 3.42 6.14 -9.02
C ASN A 126 4.68 5.25 -9.14
N GLU A 127 5.19 4.72 -8.03
CA GLU A 127 6.28 3.75 -8.05
C GLU A 127 5.89 2.43 -8.71
N ALA A 128 4.67 1.93 -8.48
CA ALA A 128 4.14 0.74 -9.13
C ALA A 128 4.03 0.89 -10.65
N ILE A 129 3.57 2.06 -11.13
CA ILE A 129 3.52 2.37 -12.58
C ILE A 129 4.91 2.33 -13.18
N ARG A 130 5.87 3.06 -12.58
CA ARG A 130 7.27 3.09 -13.06
C ARG A 130 7.89 1.70 -13.10
N PHE A 131 7.62 0.89 -12.07
CA PHE A 131 8.10 -0.47 -11.97
C PHE A 131 7.58 -1.36 -13.11
N ARG A 132 6.27 -1.32 -13.39
CA ARG A 132 5.68 -2.10 -14.49
C ARG A 132 6.16 -1.61 -15.85
N GLN A 133 6.24 -0.31 -16.06
CA GLN A 133 6.77 0.27 -17.30
C GLN A 133 8.18 -0.26 -17.58
N LYS A 134 9.08 -0.26 -16.59
CA LYS A 134 10.44 -0.79 -16.75
C LYS A 134 10.51 -2.29 -17.00
N ARG A 135 9.56 -3.07 -16.49
CA ARG A 135 9.58 -4.54 -16.57
C ARG A 135 8.98 -5.09 -17.86
N TYR A 136 8.04 -4.36 -18.46
CA TYR A 136 7.29 -4.78 -19.65
C TYR A 136 7.54 -3.90 -20.89
N SER A 137 8.46 -2.92 -20.79
CA SER A 137 9.08 -2.24 -21.92
C SER A 137 10.12 -3.14 -22.59
#